data_AF-A0A0L0QV42-F1
#
_entry.id   AF-A0A0L0QV42-F1
#
_cell.length_a   1.000
_cell.length_b   1.000
_cell.length_c   1.000
_cell.angle_alpha   90.00
_cell.angle_beta   90.00
_cell.angle_gamma   90.00
#
_symmetry.space_group_name_H-M   'P 1'
#
loop_
_entity.id
_entity.type
_entity.pdbx_description
1 polymer ?
#
loop_
_entity_poly.entity_id
_entity_poly.type
_entity_poly.pdbx_seq_one_letter_code
_entity_poly.pdbx_strand_id
1 'polypeptide(L)'
;MIYPVPKPRHKRRVPKQKDRTKITNKVRREVLKRSGGKCERCGRSSAYAFEMAHLQQASHGGLGNDPANIVLLCGPSVNTGTCHNFTDYTAEGRAWRKKKHEELKRYYGK
;
A
#
# COMPACT_ATOMS: atom_id res chain seq x y z
N MET A 1 5.89 -7.66 -47.02
CA MET A 1 6.51 -8.36 -45.87
C MET A 1 6.84 -7.32 -44.80
N ILE A 2 6.24 -7.41 -43.60
CA ILE A 2 6.61 -6.53 -42.48
C ILE A 2 7.73 -7.23 -41.72
N TYR A 3 8.95 -6.68 -41.75
CA TYR A 3 10.06 -7.18 -40.96
C TYR A 3 9.93 -6.65 -39.53
N PRO A 4 9.90 -7.52 -38.50
CA PRO A 4 9.77 -7.09 -37.12
C PRO A 4 11.02 -6.30 -36.67
N VAL A 5 10.81 -5.13 -36.10
CA VAL A 5 11.89 -4.29 -35.56
C VAL A 5 12.47 -4.96 -34.30
N PRO A 6 13.81 -5.09 -34.20
CA PRO A 6 14.44 -5.70 -33.02
C PRO A 6 14.11 -4.90 -31.76
N LYS A 7 13.86 -5.61 -30.66
CA LYS A 7 13.55 -4.97 -29.37
C LYS A 7 14.74 -4.11 -28.89
N PRO A 8 14.50 -2.92 -28.32
CA PRO A 8 15.56 -2.12 -27.72
C PRO A 8 16.35 -2.90 -26.67
N ARG A 9 17.68 -2.79 -26.68
CA ARG A 9 18.58 -3.46 -25.72
C ARG A 9 18.72 -2.72 -24.39
N HIS A 10 18.29 -1.46 -24.33
CA HIS A 10 18.37 -0.65 -23.12
C HIS A 10 17.17 -0.88 -22.20
N LYS A 11 17.37 -0.66 -20.90
CA LYS A 11 16.26 -0.64 -19.94
C LYS A 11 15.35 0.57 -20.20
N ARG A 12 14.11 0.51 -19.70
CA ARG A 12 13.21 1.68 -19.72
C ARG A 12 13.82 2.80 -18.88
N ARG A 13 13.74 4.04 -19.36
CA ARG A 13 14.13 5.24 -18.61
C ARG A 13 13.33 5.39 -17.31
N VAL A 14 12.03 5.10 -17.36
CA VAL A 14 11.11 5.20 -16.21
C VAL A 14 10.55 3.81 -15.88
N PRO A 15 10.53 3.42 -14.59
CA PRO A 15 9.92 2.16 -14.16
C PRO A 15 8.43 2.10 -14.50
N LYS A 16 7.89 0.88 -14.68
CA LYS A 16 6.45 0.72 -14.90
C LYS A 16 5.69 1.09 -13.62
N GLN A 17 4.42 1.46 -13.74
CA GLN A 17 3.59 1.78 -12.57
C GLN A 17 3.57 0.63 -11.56
N LYS A 18 3.46 -0.63 -12.02
CA LYS A 18 3.55 -1.81 -11.14
C LYS A 18 4.85 -1.89 -10.34
N ASP A 19 5.96 -1.38 -10.88
CA ASP A 19 7.27 -1.41 -10.20
C ASP A 19 7.36 -0.26 -9.18
N ARG A 20 6.73 0.89 -9.47
CA ARG A 20 6.64 2.06 -8.57
C ARG A 20 5.71 1.81 -7.38
N THR A 21 4.60 1.13 -7.60
CA THR A 21 3.58 0.87 -6.58
C THR A 21 3.88 -0.38 -5.75
N LYS A 22 4.83 -1.23 -6.19
CA LYS A 22 5.25 -2.43 -5.48
C LYS A 22 5.80 -2.07 -4.09
N ILE A 23 5.19 -2.66 -3.06
CA ILE A 23 5.63 -2.47 -1.68
C ILE A 23 7.00 -3.13 -1.49
N THR A 24 8.00 -2.32 -1.15
CA THR A 24 9.38 -2.80 -0.99
C THR A 24 9.57 -3.52 0.35
N ASN A 25 10.53 -4.46 0.42
CA ASN A 25 10.87 -5.14 1.68
C ASN A 25 11.35 -4.17 2.78
N LYS A 26 11.94 -3.03 2.41
CA LYS A 26 12.28 -1.96 3.36
C LYS A 26 11.02 -1.40 4.02
N VAL A 27 10.02 -1.02 3.21
CA VAL A 27 8.74 -0.50 3.72
C VAL A 27 7.98 -1.55 4.51
N ARG A 28 7.96 -2.82 4.07
CA ARG A 28 7.29 -3.90 4.83
C ARG A 28 7.84 -4.01 6.25
N ARG A 29 9.16 -4.01 6.41
CA ARG A 29 9.82 -4.07 7.73
C ARG A 29 9.53 -2.83 8.57
N GLU A 30 9.57 -1.65 7.96
CA GLU A 30 9.25 -0.40 8.66
C GLU A 30 7.81 -0.39 9.18
N VAL A 31 6.84 -0.76 8.34
CA VAL A 31 5.42 -0.80 8.73
C VAL A 31 5.17 -1.85 9.81
N LEU A 32 5.80 -3.04 9.72
CA LEU A 32 5.72 -4.05 10.78
C LEU A 32 6.28 -3.53 12.10
N LYS A 33 7.42 -2.82 12.07
CA LYS A 33 8.03 -2.21 13.25
C LYS A 33 7.13 -1.13 13.85
N ARG A 34 6.64 -0.18 13.04
CA ARG A 34 5.74 0.91 13.47
C ARG A 34 4.44 0.37 14.08
N SER A 35 3.84 -0.62 13.43
CA SER A 35 2.57 -1.21 13.86
C SER A 35 2.71 -2.14 15.08
N GLY A 36 3.93 -2.58 15.41
CA GLY A 36 4.16 -3.63 16.41
C GLY A 36 3.47 -4.94 16.05
N GLY A 37 3.27 -5.20 14.74
CA GLY A 37 2.52 -6.35 14.24
C GLY A 37 1.00 -6.29 14.49
N LYS A 38 0.45 -5.11 14.79
CA LYS A 38 -0.99 -4.92 15.07
C LYS A 38 -1.69 -4.22 13.91
N CYS A 39 -2.99 -4.44 13.77
CA CYS A 39 -3.81 -3.69 12.83
C CYS A 39 -3.77 -2.19 13.18
N GLU A 40 -3.35 -1.34 12.26
CA GLU A 40 -3.23 0.11 12.51
C GLU A 40 -4.59 0.82 12.56
N ARG A 41 -5.69 0.12 12.23
CA ARG A 41 -7.05 0.63 12.38
C ARG A 41 -7.69 0.21 13.71
N CYS A 42 -7.70 -1.09 14.02
CA CYS A 42 -8.44 -1.63 15.18
C CYS A 42 -7.56 -2.13 16.33
N GLY A 43 -6.23 -2.11 16.20
CA GLY A 43 -5.28 -2.51 17.24
C GLY A 43 -5.13 -4.01 17.47
N ARG A 44 -5.87 -4.86 16.73
CA ARG A 44 -5.83 -6.32 16.92
C ARG A 44 -4.46 -6.89 16.56
N SER A 45 -3.93 -7.76 17.42
CA SER A 45 -2.64 -8.48 17.26
C SER A 45 -2.80 -9.90 16.72
N SER A 46 -4.01 -10.47 16.76
CA SER A 46 -4.32 -11.81 16.25
C SER A 46 -5.49 -11.74 15.27
N ALA A 47 -5.24 -12.08 14.01
CA ALA A 47 -6.22 -12.11 12.95
C ALA A 47 -5.89 -13.26 11.99
N TYR A 48 -6.88 -13.70 11.21
CA TYR A 48 -6.68 -14.73 10.18
C TYR A 48 -5.53 -14.40 9.22
N ALA A 49 -5.44 -13.12 8.82
CA ALA A 49 -4.36 -12.60 8.00
C ALA A 49 -4.13 -11.13 8.31
N PHE A 50 -2.92 -10.66 8.01
CA PHE A 50 -2.58 -9.24 7.95
C PHE A 50 -2.08 -8.90 6.56
N GLU A 51 -2.60 -7.82 5.99
CA GLU A 51 -2.23 -7.34 4.67
C GLU A 51 -1.68 -5.92 4.74
N MET A 52 -0.71 -5.64 3.86
CA MET A 52 -0.14 -4.31 3.69
C MET A 52 -0.97 -3.57 2.64
N ALA A 53 -1.69 -2.55 3.06
CA ALA A 53 -2.62 -1.80 2.22
C ALA A 53 -2.06 -0.41 1.89
N HIS A 54 -2.34 0.06 0.67
CA HIS A 54 -2.03 1.43 0.27
C HIS A 54 -3.11 2.41 0.76
N LEU A 55 -2.69 3.52 1.36
CA LEU A 55 -3.59 4.60 1.75
C LEU A 55 -4.06 5.42 0.54
N GLN A 56 -3.10 5.92 -0.25
CA GLN A 56 -3.32 6.37 -1.63
C GLN A 56 -3.17 5.17 -2.57
N GLN A 57 -4.23 4.86 -3.30
CA GLN A 57 -4.31 3.68 -4.17
C GLN A 57 -3.18 3.64 -5.21
N ALA A 58 -2.71 2.43 -5.51
CA ALA A 58 -1.67 2.18 -6.51
C ALA A 58 -2.08 2.67 -7.92
N SER A 59 -3.35 2.52 -8.28
CA SER A 59 -3.92 3.04 -9.53
C SER A 59 -3.83 4.57 -9.63
N HIS A 60 -3.89 5.27 -8.50
CA HIS A 60 -3.80 6.74 -8.41
C HIS A 60 -2.38 7.21 -8.07
N GLY A 61 -1.36 6.41 -8.39
CA GLY A 61 0.04 6.78 -8.24
C GLY A 61 0.62 6.61 -6.83
N GLY A 62 -0.10 5.96 -5.91
CA GLY A 62 0.39 5.66 -4.57
C GLY A 62 1.66 4.80 -4.59
N LEU A 63 2.76 5.34 -4.08
CA LEU A 63 4.06 4.69 -4.11
C LEU A 63 4.17 3.58 -3.07
N GLY A 64 4.80 2.46 -3.43
CA GLY A 64 5.06 1.32 -2.52
C GLY A 64 6.40 1.40 -1.79
N ASN A 65 7.26 2.34 -2.18
CA ASN A 65 8.50 2.65 -1.48
C ASN A 65 8.34 3.73 -0.40
N ASP A 66 7.13 4.24 -0.18
CA ASP A 66 6.81 5.24 0.83
C ASP A 66 6.13 4.61 2.06
N PRO A 67 6.78 4.55 3.24
CA PRO A 67 6.16 4.00 4.44
C PRO A 67 5.02 4.88 5.00
N ALA A 68 4.90 6.14 4.57
CA ALA A 68 3.77 7.00 4.91
C ALA A 68 2.49 6.62 4.16
N ASN A 69 2.63 5.87 3.05
CA ASN A 69 1.51 5.46 2.20
C ASN A 69 1.03 4.02 2.48
N ILE A 70 1.71 3.27 3.33
CA ILE A 70 1.39 1.85 3.58
C ILE A 70 0.98 1.67 5.04
N VAL A 71 -0.05 0.87 5.27
CA VAL A 71 -0.53 0.46 6.59
C VAL A 71 -0.73 -1.04 6.70
N LEU A 72 -0.61 -1.57 7.92
CA LEU A 72 -0.95 -2.95 8.24
C LEU A 72 -2.42 -3.06 8.68
N LEU A 73 -3.21 -3.86 7.97
CA LEU A 73 -4.64 -4.05 8.27
C LEU A 73 -4.96 -5.53 8.46
N CYS A 74 -5.90 -5.82 9.36
CA CYS A 74 -6.35 -7.19 9.62
C CYS A 74 -7.44 -7.64 8.63
N GLY A 75 -7.35 -8.91 8.25
CA GLY A 75 -8.24 -9.62 7.33
C GLY A 75 -8.05 -9.19 5.87
N PRO A 76 -8.40 -10.06 4.91
CA PRO A 76 -8.20 -9.76 3.49
C PRO A 76 -9.17 -8.69 2.98
N SER A 77 -8.78 -7.92 1.96
CA SER A 77 -9.63 -6.88 1.37
C SER A 77 -10.93 -7.43 0.76
N VAL A 78 -10.92 -8.70 0.35
CA VAL A 78 -12.06 -9.33 -0.35
C VAL A 78 -13.16 -9.85 0.59
N ASN A 79 -12.89 -9.96 1.90
CA ASN A 79 -13.88 -10.45 2.86
C ASN A 79 -14.55 -9.27 3.59
N THR A 80 -15.87 -9.20 3.54
CA THR A 80 -16.65 -8.20 4.27
C THR A 80 -16.39 -8.27 5.78
N GLY A 81 -16.39 -7.11 6.45
CA GLY A 81 -16.19 -7.02 7.90
C GLY A 81 -14.73 -6.98 8.36
N THR A 82 -13.76 -7.15 7.46
CA THR A 82 -12.34 -6.95 7.77
C THR A 82 -11.96 -5.47 7.75
N CYS A 83 -10.85 -5.12 8.41
CA CYS A 83 -10.37 -3.73 8.38
C CYS A 83 -9.89 -3.34 6.99
N HIS A 84 -9.25 -4.25 6.26
CA HIS A 84 -8.81 -3.99 4.89
C HIS A 84 -10.00 -3.73 3.95
N ASN A 85 -11.01 -4.59 4.00
CA ASN A 85 -12.24 -4.42 3.23
C ASN A 85 -12.95 -3.11 3.58
N PHE A 86 -13.11 -2.81 4.87
CA PHE A 86 -13.68 -1.54 5.31
C PHE A 86 -12.96 -0.34 4.69
N THR A 87 -11.63 -0.31 4.73
CA THR A 87 -10.86 0.83 4.22
C THR A 87 -10.97 1.01 2.71
N ASP A 88 -11.14 -0.07 1.95
CA ASP A 88 -11.23 -0.01 0.50
C ASP A 88 -12.63 0.37 0.00
N TYR A 89 -13.66 -0.19 0.61
CA TYR A 89 -15.01 -0.20 0.03
C TYR A 89 -16.01 0.76 0.69
N THR A 90 -15.79 1.22 1.93
CA THR A 90 -16.73 2.15 2.60
C THR A 90 -16.31 3.62 2.45
N ALA A 91 -17.28 4.54 2.51
CA ALA A 91 -17.01 5.97 2.50
C ALA A 91 -16.19 6.41 3.71
N GLU A 92 -16.53 5.91 4.89
CA GLU A 92 -15.79 6.12 6.14
C GLU A 92 -14.37 5.55 6.06
N GLY A 93 -14.19 4.38 5.44
CA GLY A 93 -12.90 3.76 5.21
C GLY A 93 -11.99 4.60 4.31
N ARG A 94 -12.56 5.17 3.25
CA ARG A 94 -11.84 6.14 2.39
C ARG A 94 -11.46 7.41 3.15
N ALA A 95 -12.36 7.96 3.96
CA ALA A 95 -12.08 9.11 4.80
C ALA A 95 -10.97 8.82 5.82
N TRP A 96 -11.04 7.64 6.46
CA TRP A 96 -10.01 7.16 7.39
C TRP A 96 -8.65 7.06 6.70
N ARG A 97 -8.57 6.50 5.47
CA ARG A 97 -7.31 6.40 4.73
C ARG A 97 -6.69 7.77 4.47
N LYS A 98 -7.50 8.77 4.08
CA LYS A 98 -7.02 10.13 3.86
C LYS A 98 -6.43 10.72 5.14
N LYS A 99 -7.18 10.65 6.25
CA LYS A 99 -6.71 11.13 7.57
C LYS A 99 -5.44 10.42 8.03
N LYS A 100 -5.39 9.09 7.90
CA LYS A 100 -4.22 8.29 8.28
C LYS A 100 -3.00 8.60 7.41
N HIS A 101 -3.20 8.89 6.13
CA HIS A 101 -2.11 9.28 5.24
C HIS A 101 -1.51 10.63 5.65
N GLU A 102 -2.35 11.60 5.97
CA GLU A 102 -1.91 12.90 6.49
C GLU A 102 -1.17 12.76 7.83
N GLU A 103 -1.70 11.94 8.75
CA GLU A 103 -1.04 11.61 10.02
C GLU A 103 0.37 11.01 9.80
N LEU A 104 0.48 10.03 8.91
CA LEU A 104 1.77 9.38 8.64
C LEU A 104 2.74 10.26 7.87
N LYS A 105 2.26 11.12 6.96
CA LYS A 105 3.12 12.14 6.32
C LYS A 105 3.77 13.03 7.37
N ARG A 106 2.97 13.54 8.31
CA ARG A 106 3.48 14.34 9.44
C ARG A 106 4.47 13.56 10.29
N TYR A 107 4.18 12.30 10.62
CA TYR A 107 5.07 11.43 11.39
C TYR A 107 6.45 11.27 10.74
N TYR A 108 6.51 11.15 9.41
CA TYR A 108 7.77 11.04 8.67
C TYR A 108 8.35 12.39 8.23
N GLY A 109 7.81 13.52 8.70
CA GLY A 109 8.31 14.87 8.39
C GLY A 109 8.14 15.29 6.92
N LYS A 110 7.03 14.90 6.30
CA LYS A 110 6.69 15.22 4.90
C LYS A 110 5.56 16.23 4.77
#